data_AF-A0A7J6S691-F1
#
_entry.id   AF-A0A7J6S691-F1
#
_cell.length_a   1.000
_cell.length_b   1.000
_cell.length_c   1.000
_cell.angle_alpha   90.00
_cell.angle_beta   90.00
_cell.angle_gamma   90.00
#
_symmetry.space_group_name_H-M   'P 1'
#
loop_
_entity.id
_entity.type
_entity.pdbx_description
1 polymer ?
#
loop_
_entity_poly.entity_id
_entity_poly.type
_entity_poly.pdbx_seq_one_letter_code
_entity_poly.pdbx_strand_id
1 'polypeptide(L)'
;EDALVMGMGFATNSTFLGALAMTECGSLAKRTLFVSDQLNHKSIVEGVKQSSAKVIGFKHNNMHDLEKILDRETRSGKWAKIVILVEGIYSMEGEFCRLRETVSLKNKYRCYLWLDEAHSIGAVGPTGRGVSELFDVGNNLSSTIAVSHYLQDISRCRSIEVRSRPLSNLISTRWLLHLCRFFVGPAV
;
A
#
# COMPACT_ATOMS: atom_id res chain seq x y z
N GLU A 1 -1.77 -16.17 3.01
CA GLU A 1 -0.84 -15.14 2.52
C GLU A 1 -0.77 -15.33 1.03
N ASP A 2 -0.88 -14.24 0.27
CA ASP A 2 -0.96 -14.28 -1.18
C ASP A 2 0.09 -13.33 -1.78
N ALA A 3 0.47 -13.54 -3.03
CA ALA A 3 1.52 -12.80 -3.71
C ALA A 3 1.11 -12.54 -5.16
N LEU A 4 1.44 -11.35 -5.68
CA LEU A 4 1.19 -11.01 -7.06
C LEU A 4 2.38 -10.24 -7.64
N VAL A 5 2.79 -10.63 -8.85
CA VAL A 5 3.99 -10.12 -9.51
C VAL A 5 3.60 -9.32 -10.73
N MET A 6 4.24 -8.16 -10.89
CA MET A 6 4.05 -7.21 -11.99
C MET A 6 5.40 -6.88 -12.61
N GLY A 7 5.43 -6.61 -13.92
CA GLY A 7 6.66 -6.34 -14.64
C GLY A 7 7.34 -5.00 -14.30
N MET A 8 6.63 -4.05 -13.68
CA MET A 8 7.18 -2.75 -13.31
C MET A 8 6.64 -2.26 -11.97
N GLY A 9 7.53 -1.70 -11.15
CA GLY A 9 7.20 -1.14 -9.85
C GLY A 9 6.22 0.03 -9.90
N PHE A 10 6.43 0.95 -10.86
CA PHE A 10 5.50 2.05 -11.12
C PHE A 10 4.09 1.54 -11.43
N ALA A 11 3.99 0.55 -12.32
CA ALA A 11 2.72 -0.07 -12.71
C ALA A 11 2.02 -0.78 -11.55
N THR A 12 2.79 -1.34 -10.61
CA THR A 12 2.24 -1.98 -9.40
C THR A 12 1.47 -0.94 -8.58
N ASN A 13 2.10 0.18 -8.24
CA ASN A 13 1.41 1.22 -7.49
C ASN A 13 0.25 1.82 -8.29
N SER A 14 0.46 2.18 -9.57
CA SER A 14 -0.57 2.88 -10.35
C SER A 14 -1.81 2.02 -10.59
N THR A 15 -1.64 0.73 -10.90
CA THR A 15 -2.76 -0.18 -11.19
C THR A 15 -3.49 -0.62 -9.92
N PHE A 16 -2.76 -1.04 -8.87
CA PHE A 16 -3.41 -1.63 -7.69
C PHE A 16 -4.06 -0.60 -6.78
N LEU A 17 -3.50 0.60 -6.63
CA LEU A 17 -4.16 1.67 -5.87
C LEU A 17 -5.47 2.08 -6.55
N GLY A 18 -5.47 2.14 -7.89
CA GLY A 18 -6.68 2.33 -8.69
C GLY A 18 -7.71 1.24 -8.43
N ALA A 19 -7.31 -0.03 -8.53
CA ALA A 19 -8.19 -1.17 -8.28
C ALA A 19 -8.71 -1.23 -6.83
N LEU A 20 -7.89 -0.88 -5.84
CA LEU A 20 -8.25 -0.91 -4.43
C LEU A 20 -9.41 0.04 -4.09
N ALA A 21 -9.53 1.14 -4.83
CA ALA A 21 -10.66 2.05 -4.73
C ALA A 21 -11.91 1.54 -5.45
N MET A 22 -11.75 0.83 -6.58
CA MET A 22 -12.86 0.38 -7.44
C MET A 22 -13.51 -0.94 -7.04
N THR A 23 -12.91 -1.68 -6.10
CA THR A 23 -13.21 -3.09 -5.86
C THR A 23 -14.52 -3.38 -5.13
N GLU A 24 -15.27 -2.35 -4.74
CA GLU A 24 -16.62 -2.55 -4.19
C GLU A 24 -17.65 -2.44 -5.32
N CYS A 25 -18.21 -3.58 -5.73
CA CYS A 25 -19.24 -3.67 -6.75
C CYS A 25 -20.57 -3.13 -6.20
N GLY A 26 -20.91 -1.87 -6.49
CA GLY A 26 -22.17 -1.24 -6.09
C GLY A 26 -22.04 0.27 -5.77
N SER A 27 -23.10 0.88 -5.25
CA SER A 27 -23.14 2.29 -4.83
C SER A 27 -22.16 2.66 -3.70
N LEU A 28 -21.47 1.67 -3.10
CA LEU A 28 -20.41 1.83 -2.10
C LEU A 28 -19.00 2.07 -2.67
N ALA A 29 -18.76 1.84 -3.98
CA ALA A 29 -17.47 2.06 -4.66
C ALA A 29 -16.86 3.46 -4.44
N LYS A 30 -17.68 4.44 -4.05
CA LYS A 30 -17.31 5.86 -3.97
C LYS A 30 -16.86 6.34 -2.58
N ARG A 31 -16.57 5.44 -1.63
CA ARG A 31 -16.26 5.81 -0.24
C ARG A 31 -14.89 5.34 0.26
N THR A 32 -13.90 5.30 -0.63
CA THR A 32 -12.49 5.14 -0.24
C THR A 32 -11.84 6.49 -0.04
N LEU A 33 -11.14 6.66 1.09
CA LEU A 33 -10.25 7.76 1.38
C LEU A 33 -8.81 7.26 1.42
N PHE A 34 -7.95 7.90 0.64
CA PHE A 34 -6.50 7.77 0.76
C PHE A 34 -5.94 8.90 1.62
N VAL A 35 -5.13 8.53 2.61
CA VAL A 35 -4.37 9.46 3.44
C VAL A 35 -2.90 9.26 3.11
N SER A 36 -2.33 10.16 2.31
CA SER A 36 -1.01 10.01 1.70
C SER A 36 0.03 10.88 2.38
N ASP A 37 1.23 10.34 2.63
CA ASP A 37 2.37 11.18 2.95
C ASP A 37 2.65 12.13 1.78
N GLN A 38 3.06 13.37 2.10
CA GLN A 38 3.34 14.41 1.11
C GLN A 38 4.53 14.09 0.20
N LEU A 39 5.49 13.28 0.66
CA LEU A 39 6.68 12.91 -0.11
C LEU A 39 6.59 11.53 -0.74
N ASN A 40 5.40 10.91 -0.75
CA ASN A 40 5.21 9.65 -1.45
C ASN A 40 5.58 9.73 -2.93
N HIS A 41 6.14 8.64 -3.44
CA HIS A 41 6.68 8.50 -4.77
C HIS A 41 5.58 8.75 -5.81
N LYS A 42 5.99 9.32 -6.95
CA LYS A 42 5.07 9.73 -8.03
C LYS A 42 4.17 8.59 -8.50
N SER A 43 4.62 7.34 -8.44
CA SER A 43 3.78 6.17 -8.78
C SER A 43 2.57 5.98 -7.86
N ILE A 44 2.72 6.25 -6.56
CA ILE A 44 1.63 6.18 -5.58
C ILE A 44 0.65 7.32 -5.86
N VAL A 45 1.17 8.54 -6.03
CA VAL A 45 0.39 9.74 -6.32
C VAL A 45 -0.43 9.56 -7.60
N GLU A 46 0.16 9.00 -8.65
CA GLU A 46 -0.52 8.76 -9.91
C GLU A 46 -1.59 7.66 -9.80
N GLY A 47 -1.30 6.58 -9.06
CA GLY A 47 -2.27 5.52 -8.79
C GLY A 47 -3.52 6.00 -8.07
N VAL A 48 -3.35 6.82 -7.03
CA VAL A 48 -4.51 7.39 -6.32
C VAL A 48 -5.27 8.42 -7.16
N LYS A 49 -4.59 9.19 -8.02
CA LYS A 49 -5.27 10.12 -8.93
C LYS A 49 -6.17 9.39 -9.91
N GLN A 50 -5.69 8.29 -10.50
CA GLN A 50 -6.46 7.47 -11.43
C GLN A 50 -7.69 6.82 -10.78
N SER A 51 -7.63 6.58 -9.47
CA SER A 51 -8.71 5.93 -8.70
C SER A 51 -9.98 6.78 -8.54
N SER A 52 -9.93 8.09 -8.80
CA SER A 52 -11.00 9.07 -8.48
C SER A 52 -11.44 9.12 -7.01
N ALA A 53 -10.74 8.43 -6.10
CA ALA A 53 -11.01 8.45 -4.68
C ALA A 53 -10.58 9.79 -4.05
N LYS A 54 -11.13 10.10 -2.87
CA LYS A 54 -10.68 11.27 -2.12
C LYS A 54 -9.26 11.01 -1.62
N VAL A 55 -8.38 11.98 -1.80
CA VAL A 55 -7.02 11.97 -1.24
C VAL A 55 -6.86 13.15 -0.29
N ILE A 56 -6.27 12.90 0.87
CA ILE A 56 -5.84 13.93 1.82
C ILE A 56 -4.35 13.70 2.09
N GLY A 57 -3.53 14.72 1.86
CA GLY A 57 -2.12 14.69 2.20
C GLY A 57 -1.90 15.01 3.68
N PHE A 58 -1.04 14.26 4.37
CA PHE A 58 -0.53 14.63 5.69
C PHE A 58 0.95 15.03 5.59
N LYS A 59 1.40 15.91 6.48
CA LYS A 59 2.78 16.39 6.51
C LYS A 59 3.76 15.25 6.64
N HIS A 60 4.86 15.31 5.88
CA HIS A 60 5.87 14.27 5.83
C HIS A 60 6.27 13.78 7.23
N ASN A 61 6.15 12.47 7.46
CA ASN A 61 6.54 11.78 8.69
C ASN A 61 5.93 12.37 9.99
N ASN A 62 4.84 13.15 9.90
CA ASN A 62 4.20 13.82 11.03
C ASN A 62 2.99 13.03 11.53
N MET A 63 3.21 12.18 12.54
CA MET A 63 2.16 11.31 13.07
C MET A 63 1.03 12.06 13.78
N HIS A 64 1.29 13.27 14.28
CA HIS A 64 0.25 14.10 14.90
C HIS A 64 -0.73 14.66 13.85
N ASP A 65 -0.22 15.06 12.68
CA ASP A 65 -1.03 15.50 11.55
C ASP A 65 -1.83 14.32 10.97
N LEU A 66 -1.18 13.16 10.80
CA LEU A 66 -1.85 11.92 10.42
C LEU A 66 -3.00 11.56 11.38
N GLU A 67 -2.74 11.54 12.69
CA GLU A 67 -3.75 11.22 13.69
C GLU A 67 -4.94 12.19 13.67
N LYS A 68 -4.69 13.50 13.50
CA LYS A 68 -5.76 14.51 13.37
C LYS A 68 -6.66 14.23 12.17
N ILE A 69 -6.07 13.87 11.03
CA ILE A 69 -6.83 13.53 9.82
C ILE A 69 -7.64 12.25 10.06
N LEU A 70 -7.01 11.19 10.58
CA LEU A 70 -7.67 9.92 10.85
C LEU A 70 -8.84 10.08 11.83
N ASP A 71 -8.65 10.82 12.92
CA ASP A 71 -9.69 11.07 13.91
C ASP A 71 -10.89 11.82 13.30
N ARG A 72 -10.63 12.90 12.56
CA ARG A 72 -11.68 13.68 11.89
C ARG A 72 -12.46 12.84 10.88
N GLU A 73 -11.76 12.14 10.01
CA GLU A 73 -12.37 11.41 8.90
C GLU A 73 -13.08 10.14 9.37
N THR A 74 -12.55 9.45 10.39
CA THR A 74 -13.20 8.28 11.00
C THR A 74 -14.50 8.68 11.70
N ARG A 75 -14.49 9.77 12.49
CA ARG A 75 -15.71 10.29 13.15
C ARG A 75 -16.78 10.76 12.18
N SER A 76 -16.38 11.18 10.98
CA SER A 76 -17.33 11.61 9.95
C SER A 76 -18.27 10.48 9.48
N GLY A 77 -17.85 9.22 9.60
CA GLY A 77 -18.60 8.05 9.14
C GLY A 77 -18.85 8.00 7.62
N LYS A 78 -18.18 8.85 6.85
CA LYS A 78 -18.40 8.99 5.39
C LYS A 78 -17.73 7.89 4.58
N TRP A 79 -16.67 7.30 5.12
CA TRP A 79 -15.77 6.41 4.40
C TRP A 79 -16.06 4.95 4.74
N ALA A 80 -16.17 4.12 3.72
CA ALA A 80 -16.20 2.66 3.88
C ALA A 80 -14.79 2.13 4.16
N LYS A 81 -13.78 2.79 3.56
CA LYS A 81 -12.38 2.39 3.64
C LYS A 81 -11.50 3.63 3.77
N ILE A 82 -10.58 3.59 4.74
CA ILE A 82 -9.49 4.56 4.86
C ILE A 82 -8.18 3.81 4.71
N VAL A 83 -7.34 4.24 3.78
CA VAL A 83 -6.05 3.62 3.47
C VAL A 83 -4.94 4.66 3.66
N ILE A 84 -4.01 4.36 4.57
CA ILE A 84 -2.81 5.17 4.81
C ILE A 84 -1.75 4.74 3.81
N LEU A 85 -1.11 5.69 3.12
CA LEU A 85 -0.08 5.42 2.12
C LEU A 85 1.26 5.98 2.59
N VAL A 86 2.28 5.14 2.71
CA VAL A 86 3.64 5.51 3.12
C VAL A 86 4.68 4.68 2.37
N GLU A 87 5.89 5.22 2.25
CA GLU A 87 7.09 4.48 1.84
C GLU A 87 7.85 3.98 3.07
N GLY A 88 8.47 2.81 2.98
CA GLY A 88 9.37 2.31 4.02
C GLY A 88 10.59 3.19 4.17
N ILE A 89 11.26 3.47 3.05
CA ILE A 89 12.36 4.43 2.93
C ILE A 89 11.99 5.41 1.81
N TYR A 90 11.93 6.69 2.14
CA TYR A 90 11.70 7.75 1.17
C TYR A 90 12.98 7.98 0.37
N SER A 91 12.94 7.64 -0.91
CA SER A 91 14.15 7.53 -1.75
C SER A 91 14.94 8.82 -1.95
N MET A 92 14.28 9.98 -1.94
CA MET A 92 14.94 11.27 -2.19
C MET A 92 15.57 11.83 -0.90
N GLU A 93 14.94 11.57 0.24
CA GLU A 93 15.34 12.07 1.55
C GLU A 93 16.26 11.08 2.30
N GLY A 94 16.16 9.79 1.98
CA GLY A 94 16.86 8.71 2.68
C GLY A 94 16.31 8.45 4.10
N GLU A 95 15.10 8.94 4.39
CA GLU A 95 14.48 8.82 5.71
C GLU A 95 13.58 7.58 5.81
N PHE A 96 13.51 7.00 7.00
CA PHE A 96 12.56 5.94 7.32
C PHE A 96 11.19 6.51 7.66
N CYS A 97 10.11 5.84 7.24
CA CYS A 97 8.81 6.14 7.84
C CYS A 97 8.76 5.72 9.31
N ARG A 98 7.96 6.43 10.10
CA ARG A 98 7.65 6.05 11.48
C ARG A 98 6.69 4.87 11.56
N LEU A 99 7.12 3.71 11.03
CA LEU A 99 6.26 2.55 10.79
C LEU A 99 5.55 2.04 12.05
N ARG A 100 6.21 2.01 13.20
CA ARG A 100 5.60 1.59 14.49
C ARG A 100 4.41 2.48 14.85
N GLU A 101 4.58 3.79 14.70
CA GLU A 101 3.56 4.79 15.03
C GLU A 101 2.42 4.72 14.01
N THR A 102 2.74 4.61 12.71
CA THR A 102 1.76 4.39 11.64
C THR A 102 0.91 3.14 11.87
N VAL A 103 1.54 2.01 12.24
CA VAL A 103 0.82 0.76 12.54
C VAL A 103 -0.06 0.91 13.79
N SER A 104 0.42 1.61 14.83
CA SER A 104 -0.38 1.92 16.02
C SER A 104 -1.63 2.72 15.67
N LEU A 105 -1.49 3.80 14.88
CA LEU A 105 -2.61 4.63 14.42
C LEU A 105 -3.57 3.84 13.52
N LYS A 106 -3.04 3.08 12.57
CA LYS A 106 -3.82 2.18 11.72
C LYS A 106 -4.70 1.25 12.55
N ASN A 107 -4.13 0.60 13.57
CA ASN A 107 -4.89 -0.31 14.44
C ASN A 107 -5.92 0.43 15.30
N LYS A 108 -5.55 1.59 15.86
CA LYS A 108 -6.45 2.46 16.65
C LYS A 108 -7.68 2.89 15.86
N TYR A 109 -7.50 3.30 14.60
CA TYR A 109 -8.58 3.80 13.73
C TYR A 109 -9.14 2.74 12.78
N ARG A 110 -8.72 1.47 12.89
CA ARG A 110 -9.13 0.35 12.03
C ARG A 110 -9.00 0.64 10.53
N CYS A 111 -7.91 1.30 10.16
CA CYS A 111 -7.59 1.66 8.79
C CYS A 111 -6.75 0.56 8.10
N TYR A 112 -6.63 0.68 6.78
CA TYR A 112 -5.68 -0.12 6.00
C TYR A 112 -4.36 0.64 5.84
N LEU A 113 -3.28 -0.11 5.61
CA LEU A 113 -1.96 0.46 5.34
C LEU A 113 -1.47 -0.04 3.97
N TRP A 114 -1.08 0.89 3.11
CA TRP A 114 -0.29 0.62 1.92
C TRP A 114 1.15 1.03 2.24
N LEU A 115 2.04 0.06 2.26
CA LEU A 115 3.45 0.26 2.60
C LEU A 115 4.29 -0.06 1.36
N ASP A 116 4.91 0.95 0.78
CA ASP A 116 5.83 0.77 -0.35
C ASP A 116 7.26 0.54 0.17
N GLU A 117 7.71 -0.69 0.07
CA GLU A 117 9.03 -1.20 0.48
C GLU A 117 9.98 -1.40 -0.72
N ALA A 118 9.84 -0.58 -1.77
CA ALA A 118 10.70 -0.62 -2.94
C ALA A 118 12.18 -0.34 -2.63
N HIS A 119 12.45 0.55 -1.68
CA HIS A 119 13.82 0.97 -1.30
C HIS A 119 14.36 0.30 -0.04
N SER A 120 13.56 -0.51 0.64
CA SER A 120 13.87 -1.09 1.94
C SER A 120 14.09 -2.59 1.91
N ILE A 121 13.29 -3.34 1.12
CA ILE A 121 13.54 -4.76 0.92
C ILE A 121 14.89 -4.95 0.20
N GLY A 122 15.70 -5.88 0.70
CA GLY A 122 17.09 -6.10 0.29
C GLY A 122 18.09 -5.14 0.94
N ALA A 123 17.67 -3.98 1.42
CA ALA A 123 18.55 -2.97 2.01
C ALA A 123 18.63 -3.03 3.55
N VAL A 124 17.51 -3.31 4.22
CA VAL A 124 17.42 -3.26 5.69
C VAL A 124 16.66 -4.46 6.28
N GLY A 125 16.84 -4.65 7.59
CA GLY A 125 16.31 -5.78 8.35
C GLY A 125 17.34 -6.92 8.44
N PRO A 126 17.34 -7.71 9.54
CA PRO A 126 18.29 -8.81 9.73
C PRO A 126 18.38 -9.79 8.57
N THR A 127 17.29 -10.02 7.83
CA THR A 127 17.26 -10.91 6.66
C THR A 127 16.95 -10.17 5.36
N GLY A 128 16.99 -8.83 5.37
CA GLY A 128 16.70 -8.00 4.20
C GLY A 128 15.21 -7.92 3.88
N ARG A 129 14.30 -8.21 4.82
CA ARG A 129 12.84 -8.16 4.57
C ARG A 129 12.25 -6.75 4.68
N GLY A 130 13.09 -5.72 4.77
CA GLY A 130 12.66 -4.33 4.76
C GLY A 130 12.37 -3.75 6.15
N VAL A 131 11.75 -2.57 6.16
CA VAL A 131 11.52 -1.80 7.40
C VAL A 131 10.54 -2.51 8.33
N SER A 132 9.64 -3.31 7.77
CA SER A 132 8.73 -4.16 8.54
C SER A 132 9.47 -5.14 9.46
N GLU A 133 10.60 -5.68 9.01
CA GLU A 133 11.47 -6.56 9.80
C GLU A 133 12.39 -5.75 10.72
N LEU A 134 12.98 -4.67 10.20
CA LEU A 134 13.86 -3.78 10.97
C LEU A 134 13.19 -3.27 12.25
N PHE A 135 11.92 -2.89 12.17
CA PHE A 135 11.16 -2.34 13.30
C PHE A 135 10.36 -3.38 14.09
N ASP A 136 10.47 -4.67 13.75
CA ASP A 136 9.77 -5.79 14.39
C ASP A 136 8.23 -5.59 14.45
N VAL A 137 7.63 -5.16 13.33
CA VAL A 137 6.19 -4.94 13.24
C VAL A 137 5.46 -6.04 12.48
N GLY A 138 6.16 -7.07 12.01
CA GLY A 138 5.63 -8.11 11.12
C GLY A 138 4.32 -8.76 11.59
N ASN A 139 4.18 -9.00 12.90
CA ASN A 139 2.98 -9.60 13.49
C ASN A 139 1.75 -8.66 13.51
N ASN A 140 1.97 -7.35 13.36
CA ASN A 140 0.93 -6.31 13.44
C ASN A 140 0.52 -5.75 12.06
N LEU A 141 0.90 -6.43 10.98
CA LEU A 141 0.62 -6.00 9.60
C LEU A 141 -0.73 -6.54 9.06
N SER A 142 -1.64 -7.00 9.92
CA SER A 142 -3.00 -7.40 9.49
C SER A 142 -3.73 -6.25 8.79
N SER A 143 -4.23 -6.42 7.56
CA SER A 143 -4.79 -5.32 6.73
C SER A 143 -3.75 -4.32 6.19
N THR A 144 -2.49 -4.75 6.06
CA THR A 144 -1.45 -4.04 5.32
C THR A 144 -1.30 -4.65 3.92
N ILE A 145 -1.07 -3.83 2.91
CA ILE A 145 -0.63 -4.25 1.58
C ILE A 145 0.79 -3.72 1.44
N ALA A 146 1.76 -4.62 1.33
CA ALA A 146 3.15 -4.27 1.08
C ALA A 146 3.45 -4.36 -0.42
N VAL A 147 4.15 -3.36 -0.95
CA VAL A 147 4.64 -3.34 -2.34
C VAL A 147 6.15 -3.30 -2.31
N SER A 148 6.82 -3.95 -3.26
CA SER A 148 8.29 -3.90 -3.38
C SER A 148 8.72 -3.99 -4.83
N HIS A 149 9.89 -3.44 -5.15
CA HIS A 149 10.47 -3.45 -6.49
C HIS A 149 11.76 -4.26 -6.50
N TYR A 150 11.89 -5.15 -7.48
CA TYR A 150 12.95 -6.18 -7.56
C TYR A 150 14.28 -5.70 -8.18
N LEU A 151 14.38 -4.44 -8.59
CA LEU A 151 15.41 -3.99 -9.54
C LEU A 151 16.73 -3.52 -8.91
N GLN A 152 16.96 -3.65 -7.60
CA GLN A 152 18.23 -3.20 -6.99
C GLN A 152 19.25 -4.31 -6.65
N ASP A 153 18.93 -5.62 -6.72
CA ASP A 153 19.98 -6.67 -6.69
C ASP A 153 19.49 -8.00 -7.30
N ILE A 154 20.13 -8.45 -8.39
CA ILE A 154 19.68 -9.57 -9.25
C ILE A 154 20.05 -10.96 -8.71
N SER A 155 20.78 -11.06 -7.60
CA SER A 155 21.49 -12.31 -7.27
C SER A 155 20.80 -13.27 -6.29
N ARG A 156 19.85 -12.83 -5.44
CA ARG A 156 19.22 -13.71 -4.43
C ARG A 156 17.81 -13.27 -4.03
N CYS A 157 16.82 -14.06 -4.42
CA CYS A 157 15.53 -14.35 -3.74
C CYS A 157 14.35 -14.41 -4.71
N ARG A 158 13.25 -15.03 -4.27
CA ARG A 158 12.01 -15.29 -5.01
C ARG A 158 10.84 -14.61 -4.28
N SER A 159 9.95 -13.93 -5.03
CA SER A 159 8.58 -13.45 -4.70
C SER A 159 8.39 -12.01 -4.17
N ILE A 160 7.31 -11.37 -4.68
CA ILE A 160 6.69 -10.12 -4.15
C ILE A 160 5.60 -10.56 -3.17
N GLU A 161 5.63 -10.10 -1.92
CA GLU A 161 4.77 -10.61 -0.85
C GLU A 161 3.65 -9.60 -0.51
N VAL A 162 2.38 -9.97 -0.74
CA VAL A 162 1.20 -9.19 -0.32
C VAL A 162 0.63 -9.81 0.96
N ARG A 163 1.07 -9.33 2.12
CA ARG A 163 0.61 -9.86 3.42
C ARG A 163 -0.80 -9.41 3.81
N SER A 164 -1.83 -10.16 3.42
CA SER A 164 -3.12 -10.10 4.13
C SER A 164 -3.85 -11.44 4.19
N ARG A 165 -4.70 -11.63 5.22
CA ARG A 165 -5.73 -12.70 5.27
C ARG A 165 -7.03 -12.18 4.68
N PRO A 166 -7.84 -13.07 4.08
CA PRO A 166 -7.77 -13.37 2.66
C PRO A 166 -8.21 -12.17 1.81
N LEU A 167 -7.37 -11.82 0.82
CA LEU A 167 -7.68 -10.82 -0.21
C LEU A 167 -8.88 -11.24 -1.09
N SER A 168 -9.35 -12.49 -0.96
CA SER A 168 -10.42 -13.12 -1.76
C SER A 168 -11.73 -12.34 -1.75
N ASN A 169 -11.97 -11.51 -0.72
CA ASN A 169 -13.18 -10.70 -0.61
C ASN A 169 -12.97 -9.22 -0.95
N LEU A 170 -11.71 -8.73 -0.99
CA LEU A 170 -11.41 -7.32 -1.22
C LEU A 170 -11.11 -7.02 -2.69
N ILE A 171 -10.59 -8.00 -3.42
CA ILE A 171 -10.48 -7.97 -4.88
C ILE A 171 -10.89 -9.37 -5.30
N SER A 172 -12.08 -9.54 -5.88
CA SER A 172 -12.48 -10.86 -6.39
C SER A 172 -11.35 -11.39 -7.27
N THR A 173 -10.76 -12.52 -6.90
CA THR A 173 -9.70 -13.18 -7.68
C THR A 173 -10.13 -13.42 -9.12
N ARG A 174 -11.45 -13.50 -9.38
CA ARG A 174 -12.06 -13.58 -10.70
C ARG A 174 -11.85 -12.32 -11.55
N TRP A 175 -11.83 -11.13 -10.94
CA TRP A 175 -11.56 -9.84 -11.59
C TRP A 175 -10.06 -9.65 -11.89
N LEU A 176 -9.17 -10.01 -10.95
CA LEU A 176 -7.72 -9.97 -11.17
C LEU A 176 -7.27 -10.93 -12.28
N LEU A 177 -7.81 -12.16 -12.29
CA LEU A 177 -7.54 -13.14 -13.34
C LEU A 177 -8.09 -12.68 -14.72
N HIS A 178 -9.19 -11.91 -14.75
CA HIS A 178 -9.69 -11.30 -15.99
C HIS A 178 -8.77 -10.18 -16.50
N LEU A 179 -8.24 -9.33 -15.63
CA LEU A 179 -7.30 -8.26 -15.98
C LEU A 179 -5.93 -8.80 -16.42
N CYS A 180 -5.40 -9.83 -15.74
CA CYS A 180 -4.17 -10.50 -16.17
C CYS A 180 -4.32 -11.14 -17.56
N ARG A 181 -5.51 -11.68 -17.90
CA ARG A 181 -5.80 -12.19 -19.26
C ARG A 181 -5.95 -11.09 -20.32
N PHE A 182 -6.25 -9.85 -19.92
CA PHE A 182 -6.37 -8.72 -20.84
C PHE A 182 -5.02 -8.03 -21.12
N PHE A 183 -4.11 -8.00 -20.15
CA PHE A 183 -2.79 -7.36 -20.28
C PHE A 183 -1.67 -8.32 -20.69
N VAL A 184 -1.78 -9.60 -20.34
CA VAL A 184 -0.90 -10.64 -20.84
C VAL A 184 -1.67 -11.33 -21.96
N GLY A 185 -1.44 -10.91 -23.21
CA GLY A 185 -1.92 -11.65 -24.38
C GLY A 185 -1.51 -13.12 -24.28
N PRO A 186 -2.20 -14.04 -25.00
CA PRO A 186 -1.92 -15.47 -24.90
C PRO A 186 -0.44 -15.71 -25.13
N ALA A 187 0.24 -16.25 -24.11
CA ALA A 187 1.63 -16.65 -24.20
C ALA A 187 1.74 -17.69 -25.32
N VAL A 188 2.55 -17.37 -26.34
CA VAL A 188 3.03 -18.31 -27.36
C VAL A 188 4.26 -19.02 -26.82
#